data_AF-A0A7K9TQ09-F1
#
_entry.id   AF-A0A7K9TQ09-F1
#
_cell.length_a   1.000
_cell.length_b   1.000
_cell.length_c   1.000
_cell.angle_alpha   90.00
_cell.angle_beta   90.00
_cell.angle_gamma   90.00
#
_symmetry.space_group_name_H-M   'P 1'
#
loop_
_entity.id
_entity.type
_entity.pdbx_description
1 polymer ?
#
loop_
_entity_poly.entity_id
_entity_poly.type
_entity_poly.pdbx_seq_one_letter_code
_entity_poly.pdbx_strand_id
1 'polypeptide(L)'
;QKIRAVYDSNPAKFKTLQNILEVEKEMHGSAWPKIGATLALMWLKRGLKFMLVLLQSISDGERDEEHPNLIRVNAMKAYEIALKKYHGWMLQKLFTGSVYALPYKSDLLKALEKGKEVKEEESIEKIHQFLSRATPILDAIYEMYTRMNAELSYKA
;
A
#
# COMPACT_ATOMS: atom_id res chain seq x y z
N GLN A 1 13.25 3.15 3.57
CA GLN A 1 14.72 3.04 3.71
C GLN A 1 15.43 2.91 2.36
N LYS A 2 15.24 1.83 1.58
CA LYS A 2 15.92 1.66 0.26
C LYS A 2 15.72 2.84 -0.71
N ILE A 3 14.47 3.26 -0.93
CA ILE A 3 14.14 4.43 -1.79
C ILE A 3 14.81 5.70 -1.25
N ARG A 4 14.80 5.88 0.08
CA ARG A 4 15.40 7.03 0.74
C ARG A 4 16.92 7.06 0.58
N ALA A 5 17.59 5.91 0.70
CA ALA A 5 19.03 5.82 0.50
C ALA A 5 19.45 6.20 -0.93
N VAL A 6 18.68 5.79 -1.94
CA VAL A 6 18.92 6.21 -3.34
C VAL A 6 18.71 7.72 -3.48
N TYR A 7 17.63 8.27 -2.93
CA TYR A 7 17.40 9.71 -2.91
C TYR A 7 18.56 10.49 -2.27
N ASP A 8 19.00 10.07 -1.08
CA ASP A 8 20.06 10.75 -0.31
C ASP A 8 21.44 10.66 -1.00
N SER A 9 21.67 9.67 -1.86
CA SER A 9 22.92 9.57 -2.62
C SER A 9 23.12 10.73 -3.60
N ASN A 10 22.03 11.27 -4.16
CA ASN A 10 22.05 12.47 -4.99
C ASN A 10 20.63 13.07 -5.11
N PRO A 11 20.23 13.93 -4.16
CA PRO A 11 18.87 14.49 -4.12
C PRO A 11 18.49 15.31 -5.36
N ALA A 12 19.47 15.93 -6.03
CA ALA A 12 19.25 16.69 -7.25
C ALA A 12 18.92 15.78 -8.44
N LYS A 13 19.63 14.65 -8.55
CA LYS A 13 19.40 13.64 -9.60
C LYS A 13 18.11 12.84 -9.36
N PHE A 14 17.80 12.52 -8.11
CA PHE A 14 16.67 11.69 -7.72
C PHE A 14 15.49 12.51 -7.18
N LYS A 15 15.28 13.72 -7.73
CA LYS A 15 14.30 14.69 -7.22
C LYS A 15 12.85 14.17 -7.18
N THR A 16 12.48 13.29 -8.11
CA THR A 16 11.13 12.71 -8.21
C THR A 16 11.19 11.18 -8.30
N LEU A 17 10.05 10.51 -8.05
CA LEU A 17 9.95 9.06 -8.24
C LEU A 17 10.18 8.66 -9.70
N GLN A 18 9.75 9.49 -10.67
CA GLN A 18 10.02 9.30 -12.09
C GLN A 18 11.53 9.30 -12.37
N ASN A 19 12.26 10.28 -11.81
CA ASN A 19 13.72 10.35 -11.98
C ASN A 19 14.42 9.13 -11.38
N ILE A 20 13.92 8.57 -10.26
CA ILE A 20 14.46 7.32 -9.72
C ILE A 20 14.37 6.20 -10.76
N LEU A 21 13.21 5.99 -11.36
CA LEU A 21 13.03 4.91 -12.34
C LEU A 21 13.87 5.14 -13.61
N GLU A 22 13.90 6.36 -14.13
CA GLU A 22 14.66 6.71 -15.34
C GLU A 22 16.16 6.52 -15.15
N VAL A 23 16.69 7.08 -14.06
CA VAL A 23 18.11 7.01 -13.76
C VAL A 23 18.55 5.59 -13.42
N GLU A 24 17.77 4.84 -12.64
CA GLU A 24 18.11 3.44 -12.34
C GLU A 24 18.02 2.55 -13.57
N LYS A 25 17.13 2.85 -14.52
CA LYS A 25 17.05 2.12 -15.80
C LYS A 25 18.35 2.28 -16.60
N GLU A 26 18.86 3.50 -16.69
CA GLU A 26 20.15 3.78 -17.34
C GLU A 26 21.32 3.15 -16.59
N MET A 27 21.34 3.26 -15.26
CA MET A 27 22.44 2.76 -14.42
C MET A 27 22.56 1.24 -14.40
N HIS A 28 21.43 0.52 -14.47
CA HIS A 28 21.41 -0.94 -14.26
C HIS A 28 21.14 -1.76 -15.54
N GLY A 29 20.80 -1.11 -16.65
CA GLY A 29 20.62 -1.78 -17.95
C GLY A 29 19.68 -2.98 -17.85
N SER A 30 20.17 -4.16 -18.23
CA SER A 30 19.38 -5.40 -18.25
C SER A 30 18.94 -5.93 -16.87
N ALA A 31 19.54 -5.46 -15.77
CA ALA A 31 19.13 -5.84 -14.42
C ALA A 31 17.88 -5.07 -13.93
N TRP A 32 17.55 -3.94 -14.57
CA TRP A 32 16.34 -3.17 -14.30
C TRP A 32 15.10 -3.87 -14.90
N PRO A 33 13.91 -3.86 -14.26
CA PRO A 33 13.52 -3.14 -13.04
C PRO A 33 13.66 -3.96 -11.74
N LYS A 34 14.34 -5.11 -11.76
CA LYS A 34 14.40 -6.05 -10.61
C LYS A 34 15.48 -5.68 -9.58
N ILE A 35 15.84 -4.40 -9.47
CA ILE A 35 16.91 -3.91 -8.61
C ILE A 35 16.58 -2.52 -8.03
N GLY A 36 17.32 -2.11 -7.00
CA GLY A 36 17.36 -0.73 -6.53
C GLY A 36 16.08 -0.23 -5.87
N ALA A 37 15.91 1.09 -5.88
CA ALA A 37 14.73 1.79 -5.42
C ALA A 37 13.52 1.53 -6.32
N THR A 38 13.71 1.24 -7.60
CA THR A 38 12.65 0.83 -8.53
C THR A 38 11.96 -0.43 -8.02
N LEU A 39 12.73 -1.46 -7.67
CA LEU A 39 12.16 -2.68 -7.10
C LEU A 39 11.52 -2.42 -5.73
N ALA A 40 12.15 -1.61 -4.89
CA ALA A 40 11.61 -1.28 -3.57
C ALA A 40 10.28 -0.51 -3.65
N LEU A 41 10.17 0.47 -4.56
CA LEU A 41 8.95 1.25 -4.79
C LEU A 41 7.84 0.40 -5.41
N MET A 42 8.19 -0.61 -6.22
CA MET A 42 7.21 -1.56 -6.78
C MET A 42 6.49 -2.33 -5.67
N TRP A 43 7.21 -2.80 -4.65
CA TRP A 43 6.63 -3.45 -3.50
C TRP A 43 5.90 -2.46 -2.59
N LEU A 44 6.47 -1.27 -2.39
CA LEU A 44 5.85 -0.24 -1.58
C LEU A 44 4.48 0.16 -2.13
N LYS A 45 4.34 0.43 -3.43
CA LYS A 45 3.06 0.85 -4.02
C LYS A 45 1.96 -0.21 -3.86
N ARG A 46 2.31 -1.50 -3.83
CA ARG A 46 1.36 -2.59 -3.53
C ARG A 46 0.91 -2.56 -2.08
N GLY A 47 1.83 -2.38 -1.15
CA GLY A 47 1.50 -2.18 0.27
C GLY A 47 0.65 -0.92 0.51
N LEU A 48 0.96 0.19 -0.19
CA LEU A 48 0.13 1.39 -0.16
C LEU A 48 -1.28 1.10 -0.70
N LYS A 49 -1.42 0.37 -1.81
CA LYS A 49 -2.73 -0.01 -2.36
C LYS A 49 -3.53 -0.84 -1.37
N PHE A 50 -2.89 -1.79 -0.67
CA PHE A 50 -3.53 -2.55 0.40
C PHE A 50 -4.10 -1.61 1.47
N MET A 51 -3.29 -0.67 1.98
CA MET A 51 -3.75 0.26 3.02
C MET A 51 -4.90 1.15 2.54
N LEU A 52 -4.81 1.71 1.32
CA LEU A 52 -5.88 2.58 0.80
C LEU A 52 -7.18 1.80 0.61
N VAL A 53 -7.13 0.57 0.08
CA VAL A 53 -8.33 -0.28 -0.09
C VAL A 53 -8.92 -0.69 1.26
N LEU A 54 -8.08 -1.02 2.25
CA LEU A 54 -8.52 -1.34 3.61
C LEU A 54 -9.27 -0.16 4.24
N LEU A 55 -8.66 1.03 4.19
CA LEU A 55 -9.25 2.25 4.74
C LEU A 55 -10.54 2.64 4.01
N GLN A 56 -10.56 2.54 2.68
CA GLN A 56 -11.76 2.81 1.87
C GLN A 56 -12.90 1.86 2.25
N SER A 57 -12.63 0.56 2.32
CA SER A 57 -13.62 -0.46 2.70
C SER A 57 -14.21 -0.20 4.10
N ILE A 58 -13.38 0.18 5.07
CA ILE A 58 -13.83 0.56 6.42
C ILE A 58 -14.68 1.83 6.37
N SER A 59 -14.24 2.86 5.64
CA SER A 59 -14.92 4.15 5.57
C SER A 59 -16.22 4.13 4.76
N ASP A 60 -16.37 3.15 3.87
CA ASP A 60 -17.61 2.91 3.11
C ASP A 60 -18.63 2.10 3.92
N GLY A 61 -18.27 1.67 5.13
CA GLY A 61 -19.14 0.90 6.02
C GLY A 61 -19.24 -0.59 5.66
N GLU A 62 -18.38 -1.09 4.77
CA GLU A 62 -18.33 -2.52 4.46
C GLU A 62 -17.93 -3.30 5.71
N ARG A 63 -18.71 -4.33 6.06
CA ARG A 63 -18.49 -5.11 7.27
C ARG A 63 -19.17 -6.47 7.18
N ASP A 64 -18.77 -7.35 8.09
CA ASP A 64 -19.52 -8.55 8.42
C ASP A 64 -20.68 -8.15 9.34
N GLU A 65 -21.93 -8.37 8.93
CA GLU A 65 -23.10 -8.00 9.76
C GLU A 65 -23.22 -8.84 11.03
N GLU A 66 -22.67 -10.07 11.05
CA GLU A 66 -22.63 -10.89 12.26
C GLU A 66 -21.55 -10.40 13.24
N HIS A 67 -20.48 -9.81 12.70
CA HIS A 67 -19.32 -9.36 13.47
C HIS A 67 -18.85 -7.95 13.05
N PRO A 68 -19.68 -6.91 13.23
CA PRO A 68 -19.47 -5.59 12.62
C PRO A 68 -18.27 -4.80 13.17
N ASN A 69 -17.70 -5.25 14.29
CA ASN A 69 -16.49 -4.65 14.86
C ASN A 69 -15.20 -5.36 14.39
N LEU A 70 -15.27 -6.42 13.59
CA LEU A 70 -14.10 -7.07 12.99
C LEU A 70 -13.79 -6.45 11.63
N ILE A 71 -12.51 -6.21 11.35
CA ILE A 71 -12.03 -5.67 10.05
C ILE A 71 -11.52 -6.76 9.09
N ARG A 72 -11.86 -8.03 9.35
CA ARG A 72 -11.33 -9.20 8.62
C ARG A 72 -11.74 -9.18 7.16
N VAL A 73 -13.00 -8.88 6.88
CA VAL A 73 -13.54 -8.80 5.50
C VAL A 73 -12.85 -7.69 4.71
N ASN A 74 -12.63 -6.54 5.35
CA ASN A 74 -11.94 -5.39 4.74
C ASN A 74 -10.47 -5.73 4.44
N ALA A 75 -9.77 -6.37 5.37
CA ALA A 75 -8.38 -6.79 5.21
C ALA A 75 -8.22 -7.86 4.12
N MET A 76 -9.15 -8.82 4.06
CA MET A 76 -9.17 -9.82 2.99
C MET A 76 -9.40 -9.17 1.63
N LYS A 77 -10.40 -8.29 1.49
CA LYS A 77 -10.64 -7.52 0.25
C LYS A 77 -9.39 -6.76 -0.20
N ALA A 78 -8.76 -6.03 0.71
CA ALA A 78 -7.53 -5.28 0.43
C ALA A 78 -6.39 -6.19 -0.05
N TYR A 79 -6.25 -7.36 0.57
CA TYR A 79 -5.24 -8.34 0.20
C TYR A 79 -5.44 -8.90 -1.20
N GLU A 80 -6.68 -9.26 -1.53
CA GLU A 80 -7.04 -9.81 -2.83
C GLU A 80 -6.72 -8.86 -3.98
N ILE A 81 -7.04 -7.58 -3.79
CA ILE A 81 -6.82 -6.54 -4.79
C ILE A 81 -5.34 -6.19 -4.93
N ALA A 82 -4.62 -6.06 -3.81
CA ALA A 82 -3.30 -5.43 -3.81
C ALA A 82 -2.11 -6.41 -3.87
N LEU A 83 -2.21 -7.56 -3.19
CA LEU A 83 -1.04 -8.39 -2.85
C LEU A 83 -1.16 -9.86 -3.28
N LYS A 84 -2.35 -10.46 -3.20
CA LYS A 84 -2.56 -11.92 -3.35
C LYS A 84 -1.91 -12.51 -4.61
N LYS A 85 -2.04 -11.82 -5.76
CA LYS A 85 -1.46 -12.29 -7.03
C LYS A 85 0.07 -12.36 -7.03
N TYR A 86 0.73 -11.61 -6.16
CA TYR A 86 2.19 -11.53 -6.03
C TYR A 86 2.74 -12.38 -4.88
N HIS A 87 1.91 -13.15 -4.19
CA HIS A 87 2.33 -14.03 -3.10
C HIS A 87 2.19 -15.49 -3.51
N GLY A 88 3.22 -16.30 -3.22
CA GLY A 88 3.15 -17.76 -3.30
C GLY A 88 2.11 -18.35 -2.32
N TRP A 89 1.79 -19.63 -2.51
CA TRP A 89 0.77 -20.32 -1.72
C TRP A 89 1.02 -20.24 -0.21
N MET A 90 2.28 -20.32 0.21
CA MET A 90 2.69 -20.25 1.62
C MET A 90 2.36 -18.87 2.23
N LEU A 91 2.74 -17.79 1.56
CA LEU A 91 2.44 -16.43 2.01
C LEU A 91 0.94 -16.12 2.00
N GLN A 92 0.19 -16.69 1.04
CA GLN A 92 -1.27 -16.59 1.06
C GLN A 92 -1.88 -17.24 2.30
N LYS A 93 -1.42 -18.44 2.67
CA LYS A 93 -1.89 -19.12 3.90
C LYS A 93 -1.50 -18.35 5.16
N LEU A 94 -0.26 -17.83 5.20
CA LEU A 94 0.21 -17.01 6.32
C LEU A 94 -0.67 -15.77 6.51
N PHE A 95 -1.01 -15.07 5.41
CA PHE A 95 -1.89 -13.91 5.47
C PHE A 95 -3.29 -14.29 5.96
N THR A 96 -3.90 -15.35 5.42
CA THR A 96 -5.21 -15.83 5.89
C THR A 96 -5.20 -16.23 7.37
N GLY A 97 -4.08 -16.71 7.90
CA GLY A 97 -3.93 -16.96 9.35
C GLY A 97 -3.79 -15.66 10.16
N SER A 98 -3.06 -14.67 9.64
CA SER A 98 -2.78 -13.43 10.38
C SER A 98 -4.00 -12.52 10.56
N VAL A 99 -5.02 -12.61 9.70
CA VAL A 99 -6.23 -11.78 9.85
C VAL A 99 -6.98 -12.01 11.16
N TYR A 100 -6.78 -13.16 11.81
CA TYR A 100 -7.38 -13.46 13.12
C TYR A 100 -6.77 -12.66 14.27
N ALA A 101 -5.56 -12.12 14.08
CA ALA A 101 -4.86 -11.28 15.04
C ALA A 101 -5.09 -9.77 14.81
N LEU A 102 -5.95 -9.40 13.86
CA LEU A 102 -6.28 -8.00 13.61
C LEU A 102 -7.05 -7.40 14.79
N PRO A 103 -6.85 -6.11 15.09
CA PRO A 103 -7.60 -5.42 16.12
C PRO A 103 -9.08 -5.28 15.72
N TYR A 104 -9.92 -4.91 16.69
CA TYR A 104 -11.26 -4.44 16.40
C TYR A 104 -11.22 -3.13 15.62
N LYS A 105 -12.29 -2.84 14.87
CA LYS A 105 -12.47 -1.57 14.13
C LYS A 105 -12.36 -0.39 15.09
N SER A 106 -13.03 -0.45 16.23
CA SER A 106 -12.96 0.58 17.28
C SER A 106 -11.53 0.86 17.75
N ASP A 107 -10.73 -0.19 17.96
CA ASP A 107 -9.34 -0.06 18.42
C ASP A 107 -8.44 0.51 17.34
N LEU A 108 -8.65 0.12 16.08
CA LEU A 108 -7.95 0.70 14.94
C LEU A 108 -8.25 2.20 14.82
N LEU A 109 -9.52 2.60 14.85
CA LEU A 109 -9.92 4.01 14.75
C LEU A 109 -9.35 4.83 15.92
N LYS A 110 -9.41 4.30 17.14
CA LYS A 110 -8.78 4.91 18.31
C LYS A 110 -7.26 5.05 18.15
N ALA A 111 -6.60 4.06 17.55
CA ALA A 111 -5.17 4.12 17.29
C ALA A 111 -4.81 5.19 16.24
N LEU A 112 -5.64 5.37 15.20
CA LEU A 112 -5.47 6.44 14.21
C LEU A 112 -5.53 7.83 14.84
N GLU A 113 -6.37 8.00 15.86
CA GLU A 113 -6.51 9.23 16.64
C GLU A 113 -5.49 9.34 17.79
N LYS A 114 -4.47 8.46 17.81
CA LYS A 114 -3.41 8.42 18.83
C LYS A 114 -3.96 8.33 20.27
N GLY A 115 -5.07 7.61 20.44
CA GLY A 115 -5.71 7.40 21.73
C GLY A 115 -6.63 8.53 22.19
N LYS A 116 -6.79 9.60 21.39
CA LYS A 116 -7.77 10.65 21.68
C LYS A 116 -9.19 10.10 21.51
N GLU A 117 -10.10 10.54 22.37
CA GLU A 117 -11.52 10.28 22.19
C GLU A 117 -12.05 11.22 21.10
N VAL A 118 -12.39 10.62 19.97
CA VAL A 118 -12.93 11.28 18.79
C VAL A 118 -14.12 10.44 18.33
N LYS A 119 -15.18 11.11 17.86
CA LYS A 119 -16.34 10.39 17.30
C LYS A 119 -15.90 9.56 16.10
N GLU A 120 -16.48 8.37 15.95
CA GLU A 120 -16.17 7.48 14.83
C GLU A 120 -16.37 8.21 13.49
N GLU A 121 -17.46 8.98 13.36
CA GLU A 121 -17.79 9.72 12.15
C GLU A 121 -16.71 10.74 11.77
N GLU A 122 -16.09 11.40 12.75
CA GLU A 122 -14.99 12.34 12.51
C GLU A 122 -13.71 11.62 12.06
N SER A 123 -13.45 10.42 12.62
CA SER A 123 -12.33 9.58 12.19
C SER A 123 -12.52 9.10 10.75
N ILE A 124 -13.75 8.70 10.39
CA ILE A 124 -14.12 8.28 9.03
C ILE A 124 -13.98 9.44 8.04
N GLU A 125 -14.45 10.64 8.38
CA GLU A 125 -14.31 11.83 7.52
C GLU A 125 -12.83 12.15 7.23
N LYS A 126 -11.95 12.07 8.25
CA LYS A 126 -10.50 12.23 8.05
C LYS A 126 -9.92 11.16 7.14
N ILE A 127 -10.41 9.92 7.23
CA ILE A 127 -10.02 8.84 6.32
C ILE A 127 -10.43 9.18 4.88
N HIS A 128 -11.66 9.64 4.64
CA HIS A 128 -12.10 10.07 3.31
C HIS A 128 -11.25 11.22 2.75
N GLN A 129 -10.94 12.22 3.57
CA GLN A 129 -10.06 13.32 3.19
C GLN A 129 -8.65 12.84 2.84
N PHE A 130 -8.09 11.91 3.60
CA PHE A 130 -6.82 11.29 3.27
C PHE A 130 -6.88 10.52 1.95
N LEU A 131 -7.90 9.68 1.76
CA LEU A 131 -8.08 8.85 0.57
C LEU A 131 -8.21 9.69 -0.70
N SER A 132 -8.96 10.80 -0.66
CA SER A 132 -9.12 11.72 -1.80
C SER A 132 -7.80 12.34 -2.28
N ARG A 133 -6.82 12.52 -1.38
CA ARG A 133 -5.50 13.08 -1.71
C ARG A 133 -4.48 12.00 -2.07
N ALA A 134 -4.52 10.86 -1.37
CA ALA A 134 -3.54 9.79 -1.52
C ALA A 134 -3.80 8.92 -2.76
N THR A 135 -5.07 8.68 -3.10
CA THR A 135 -5.44 7.79 -4.22
C THR A 135 -4.91 8.28 -5.56
N PRO A 136 -5.07 9.56 -5.96
CA PRO A 136 -4.52 10.05 -7.22
C PRO A 136 -2.98 9.95 -7.30
N ILE A 137 -2.28 10.14 -6.18
CA ILE A 137 -0.82 9.99 -6.11
C ILE A 137 -0.43 8.53 -6.37
N LEU A 138 -1.12 7.60 -5.72
CA LEU A 138 -0.84 6.18 -5.91
C LEU A 138 -1.15 5.73 -7.34
N ASP A 139 -2.28 6.17 -7.91
CA ASP A 139 -2.66 5.85 -9.28
C ASP A 139 -1.62 6.37 -10.29
N ALA A 140 -1.11 7.59 -10.10
CA ALA A 140 -0.01 8.13 -10.89
C ALA A 140 1.26 7.28 -10.80
N ILE A 141 1.58 6.74 -9.62
CA ILE A 141 2.71 5.80 -9.46
C ILE A 141 2.45 4.50 -10.22
N TYR A 142 1.24 3.92 -10.16
CA TYR A 142 0.91 2.71 -10.92
C TYR A 142 0.96 2.94 -12.44
N GLU A 143 0.49 4.10 -12.89
CA GLU A 143 0.56 4.49 -14.30
C GLU A 143 2.01 4.66 -14.76
N MET A 144 2.85 5.33 -13.95
CA MET A 144 4.28 5.47 -14.20
C MET A 144 4.95 4.10 -14.40
N TYR A 145 4.70 3.14 -13.51
CA TYR A 145 5.26 1.78 -13.64
C TYR A 145 4.82 1.08 -14.92
N THR A 146 3.55 1.28 -15.33
CA THR A 146 3.01 0.73 -16.57
C THR A 146 3.70 1.35 -17.78
N ARG A 147 3.75 2.69 -17.85
CA ARG A 147 4.35 3.44 -18.96
C ARG A 147 5.84 3.13 -19.13
N MET A 148 6.55 2.93 -18.04
CA MET A 148 7.99 2.63 -18.07
C MET A 148 8.31 1.15 -18.30
N ASN A 149 7.30 0.27 -18.31
CA ASN A 149 7.47 -1.18 -18.28
C ASN A 149 8.31 -1.67 -17.08
N ALA A 150 8.06 -1.07 -15.90
CA ALA A 150 8.76 -1.35 -14.66
C ALA A 150 8.03 -2.36 -13.75
N GLU A 151 6.81 -2.76 -14.10
CA GLU A 151 5.99 -3.68 -13.30
C GLU A 151 6.40 -5.14 -13.53
N LEU A 152 6.62 -5.89 -12.45
CA LEU A 152 6.94 -7.32 -12.51
C LEU A 152 5.83 -8.17 -11.89
N SER A 153 5.54 -9.33 -12.47
CA SER A 153 4.48 -10.25 -12.02
C SER A 153 4.95 -11.43 -11.18
N TYR A 154 6.23 -11.48 -10.79
CA TYR A 154 6.75 -12.61 -10.01
C TYR A 154 6.11 -12.68 -8.61
N LYS A 155 6.05 -13.90 -8.08
CA LYS A 155 5.55 -14.16 -6.72
C LYS A 155 6.71 -14.14 -5.73
N ALA A 156 6.51 -13.42 -4.62
CA ALA A 156 7.33 -13.56 -3.42
C ALA A 156 7.03 -14.90 -2.72
#